data_AF-A0A7C5J3K7-F1
#
_entry.id   AF-A0A7C5J3K7-F1
#
_cell.length_a   1.000
_cell.length_b   1.000
_cell.length_c   1.000
_cell.angle_alpha   90.00
_cell.angle_beta   90.00
_cell.angle_gamma   90.00
#
_symmetry.space_group_name_H-M   'P 1'
#
loop_
_entity.id
_entity.type
_entity.pdbx_description
1 polymer ?
#
loop_
_entity_poly.entity_id
_entity_poly.type
_entity_poly.pdbx_seq_one_letter_code
_entity_poly.pdbx_strand_id
1 'polypeptide(L)'
;MDVAERAESLAVHVMGPLLVGGTVRPQRPFGPKLALTLGEGRQIVDNELRSQVDFARLRVARSLVAVDVVPPLTPIDWALTCALNDLIQVTNHELSSFATRGRHADLLDAVRYLCAVIPVPATLEEAVGRHATFSRALELTREDQQVSWWTGSDHFRGQEPPSRLLAWPGLRNVRITKTLVRLADMATGAAIDEEDYLAGLGAWLACSPLSDLATAYRKRPRFAWSQHTVSLVATVAGSNLALRAISHAANDDPDRAEAAVDAMQASAATLGEGAASKMAGQFAEWLDQAKHHWAEVG
;
A
#
# COMPACT_ATOMS: atom_id res chain seq x y z
N MET A 1 -11.17 24.25 -4.60
CA MET A 1 -10.62 23.56 -3.42
C MET A 1 -9.17 23.96 -3.31
N ASP A 2 -8.81 24.61 -2.22
CA ASP A 2 -7.44 25.07 -1.98
C ASP A 2 -6.50 23.86 -1.74
N VAL A 3 -5.19 24.03 -1.95
CA VAL A 3 -4.18 22.99 -1.69
C VAL A 3 -4.18 22.59 -0.21
N ALA A 4 -4.36 23.56 0.70
CA ALA A 4 -4.46 23.28 2.13
C ALA A 4 -5.69 22.44 2.47
N GLU A 5 -6.85 22.77 1.87
CA GLU A 5 -8.09 22.02 2.03
C GLU A 5 -7.95 20.58 1.48
N ARG A 6 -7.27 20.41 0.35
CA ARG A 6 -6.95 19.09 -0.23
C ARG A 6 -6.04 18.27 0.68
N ALA A 7 -5.04 18.90 1.30
CA ALA A 7 -4.13 18.23 2.23
C ALA A 7 -4.88 17.78 3.49
N GLU A 8 -5.66 18.67 4.10
CA GLU A 8 -6.44 18.32 5.29
C GLU A 8 -7.45 17.21 4.99
N SER A 9 -8.14 17.29 3.85
CA SER A 9 -9.05 16.24 3.41
C SER A 9 -8.34 14.90 3.21
N LEU A 10 -7.11 14.88 2.69
CA LEU A 10 -6.32 13.65 2.55
C LEU A 10 -5.92 13.09 3.92
N ALA A 11 -5.51 13.96 4.84
CA ALA A 11 -5.14 13.57 6.20
C ALA A 11 -6.31 12.91 6.94
N VAL A 12 -7.47 13.58 6.95
CA VAL A 12 -8.66 13.13 7.70
C VAL A 12 -9.28 11.87 7.11
N HIS A 13 -9.35 11.76 5.78
CA HIS A 13 -10.13 10.71 5.13
C HIS A 13 -9.30 9.53 4.61
N VAL A 14 -7.98 9.67 4.47
CA VAL A 14 -7.13 8.61 3.92
C VAL A 14 -6.00 8.28 4.89
N MET A 15 -5.13 9.24 5.21
CA MET A 15 -3.94 8.98 6.02
C MET A 15 -4.27 8.56 7.46
N GLY A 16 -5.16 9.30 8.12
CA GLY A 16 -5.61 9.03 9.48
C GLY A 16 -6.19 7.62 9.64
N PRO A 17 -7.25 7.27 8.88
CA PRO A 17 -7.84 5.92 8.94
C PRO A 17 -6.87 4.80 8.55
N LEU A 18 -5.92 5.06 7.64
CA LEU A 18 -4.86 4.09 7.31
C LEU A 18 -3.97 3.77 8.51
N LEU A 19 -3.57 4.79 9.27
CA LEU A 19 -2.60 4.66 10.38
C LEU A 19 -3.27 4.22 11.68
N VAL A 20 -4.32 4.94 12.06
CA VAL A 20 -5.02 4.76 13.33
C VAL A 20 -6.06 3.63 13.23
N GLY A 21 -6.43 3.24 12.01
CA GLY A 21 -7.55 2.34 11.73
C GLY A 21 -8.84 3.11 11.48
N GLY A 22 -9.73 2.53 10.69
CA GLY A 22 -11.03 3.11 10.34
C GLY A 22 -11.33 3.01 8.85
N THR A 23 -12.40 3.67 8.43
CA THR A 23 -12.83 3.67 7.02
C THR A 23 -12.04 4.70 6.22
N VAL A 24 -11.20 4.23 5.30
CA VAL A 24 -10.61 5.09 4.27
C VAL A 24 -11.71 5.52 3.30
N ARG A 25 -11.82 6.84 3.07
CA ARG A 25 -12.71 7.44 2.08
C ARG A 25 -11.86 8.10 1.00
N PRO A 26 -11.65 7.42 -0.14
CA PRO A 26 -10.84 7.95 -1.23
C PRO A 26 -11.34 9.34 -1.67
N GLN A 27 -10.40 10.25 -1.84
CA GLN A 27 -10.62 11.60 -2.33
C GLN A 27 -10.46 11.65 -3.85
N ARG A 28 -10.91 12.75 -4.46
CA ARG A 28 -10.70 12.98 -5.90
C ARG A 28 -9.22 12.77 -6.26
N PRO A 29 -8.91 12.23 -7.44
CA PRO A 29 -7.53 12.04 -7.86
C PRO A 29 -6.66 13.28 -7.65
N PHE A 30 -5.42 13.09 -7.21
CA PHE A 30 -4.45 14.16 -7.01
C PHE A 30 -3.59 14.36 -8.25
N GLY A 31 -3.14 13.26 -8.87
CA GLY A 31 -2.18 13.27 -9.94
C GLY A 31 -0.79 13.77 -9.50
N PRO A 32 0.25 13.63 -10.35
CA PRO A 32 1.63 13.79 -9.91
C PRO A 32 1.97 15.21 -9.48
N LYS A 33 1.50 16.20 -10.25
CA LYS A 33 1.80 17.62 -10.01
C LYS A 33 1.33 18.07 -8.61
N LEU A 34 0.08 17.77 -8.27
CA LEU A 34 -0.44 18.15 -6.95
C LEU A 34 0.22 17.33 -5.86
N ALA A 35 0.35 16.01 -6.04
CA ALA A 35 0.91 15.10 -5.06
C ALA A 35 2.32 15.51 -4.60
N LEU A 36 3.19 15.90 -5.53
CA LEU A 36 4.57 16.31 -5.23
C LEU A 36 4.64 17.61 -4.41
N THR A 37 3.70 18.52 -4.62
CA THR A 37 3.66 19.81 -3.91
C THR A 37 2.80 19.79 -2.64
N LEU A 38 1.94 18.78 -2.47
CA LEU A 38 0.88 18.79 -1.46
C LEU A 38 1.46 18.88 -0.04
N GLY A 39 2.55 18.16 0.22
CA GLY A 39 3.16 18.07 1.55
C GLY A 39 4.17 19.17 1.88
N GLU A 40 4.47 20.09 0.96
CA GLU A 40 5.45 21.16 1.19
C GLU A 40 5.01 22.09 2.33
N GLY A 41 5.76 22.09 3.44
CA GLY A 41 5.45 22.89 4.63
C GLY A 41 4.14 22.50 5.33
N ARG A 42 3.61 21.30 5.06
CA ARG A 42 2.33 20.84 5.63
C ARG A 42 2.52 19.99 6.86
N GLN A 43 1.53 20.11 7.74
CA GLN A 43 1.29 19.25 8.89
C GLN A 43 -0.22 19.02 8.96
N ILE A 44 -0.63 17.95 9.65
CA ILE A 44 -2.04 17.71 9.97
C ILE A 44 -2.51 18.85 10.89
N VAL A 45 -3.60 19.53 10.50
CA VAL A 45 -4.09 20.72 11.23
C VAL A 45 -4.82 20.30 12.51
N ASP A 46 -5.61 19.23 12.45
CA ASP A 46 -6.24 18.63 13.61
C ASP A 46 -5.17 18.05 14.57
N ASN A 47 -5.00 18.70 15.74
CA ASN A 47 -4.03 18.32 16.75
C ASN A 47 -4.30 16.93 17.36
N GLU A 48 -5.56 16.53 17.48
CA GLU A 48 -5.93 15.23 18.03
C GLU A 48 -5.54 14.15 17.02
N LEU A 49 -5.96 14.30 15.76
CA LEU A 49 -5.60 13.37 14.69
C LEU A 49 -4.07 13.28 14.53
N ARG A 50 -3.36 14.42 14.54
CA ARG A 50 -1.89 14.44 14.46
C ARG A 50 -1.26 13.61 15.58
N SER A 51 -1.72 13.80 16.81
CA SER A 51 -1.22 13.06 17.96
C SER A 51 -1.47 11.55 17.82
N GLN A 52 -2.67 11.16 17.39
CA GLN A 52 -3.01 9.75 17.16
C GLN A 52 -2.14 9.13 16.05
N VAL A 53 -1.91 9.86 14.96
CA VAL A 53 -1.02 9.47 13.86
C VAL A 53 0.41 9.27 14.35
N ASP A 54 0.95 10.21 15.12
CA ASP A 54 2.31 10.11 15.66
C ASP A 54 2.47 8.92 16.60
N PHE A 55 1.49 8.66 17.48
CA PHE A 55 1.48 7.48 18.34
C PHE A 55 1.39 6.17 17.55
N ALA A 56 0.53 6.12 16.53
CA ALA A 56 0.39 4.95 15.67
C ALA A 56 1.70 4.64 14.94
N ARG A 57 2.35 5.66 14.36
CA ARG A 57 3.64 5.53 13.68
C ARG A 57 4.74 5.11 14.65
N LEU A 58 4.82 5.70 15.85
CA LEU A 58 5.80 5.34 16.88
C LEU A 58 5.65 3.88 17.32
N ARG A 59 4.42 3.39 17.48
CA ARG A 59 4.17 1.98 17.82
C ARG A 59 4.70 1.03 16.75
N VAL A 60 4.49 1.34 15.47
CA VAL A 60 5.03 0.52 14.37
C VAL A 60 6.56 0.62 14.30
N ALA A 61 7.13 1.82 14.46
CA ALA A 61 8.59 1.97 14.45
C ALA A 61 9.27 1.17 15.59
N ARG A 62 8.65 1.17 16.78
CA ARG A 62 9.13 0.44 17.96
C ARG A 62 9.12 -1.08 17.82
N SER A 63 8.35 -1.64 16.88
CA SER A 63 8.44 -3.07 16.62
C SER A 63 9.70 -3.47 15.85
N LEU A 64 10.38 -2.51 15.22
CA LEU A 64 11.61 -2.75 14.44
C LEU A 64 12.88 -2.25 15.12
N VAL A 65 12.79 -1.10 15.79
CA VAL A 65 13.94 -0.40 16.36
C VAL A 65 13.56 0.31 17.65
N ALA A 66 14.47 0.31 18.62
CA ALA A 66 14.30 1.03 19.88
C ALA A 66 14.42 2.55 19.64
N VAL A 67 13.27 3.19 19.39
CA VAL A 67 13.16 4.65 19.19
C VAL A 67 12.06 5.22 20.07
N ASP A 68 12.25 6.48 20.48
CA ASP A 68 11.27 7.24 21.24
C ASP A 68 10.54 8.30 20.42
N VAL A 69 11.06 8.60 19.23
CA VAL A 69 10.50 9.58 18.29
C VAL A 69 10.60 9.01 16.89
N VAL A 70 9.60 9.29 16.06
CA VAL A 70 9.61 9.05 14.61
C VAL A 70 9.64 10.41 13.92
N PRO A 71 10.37 10.58 12.81
CA PRO A 71 10.31 11.81 12.03
C PRO A 71 8.88 12.29 11.76
N PRO A 72 8.64 13.61 11.71
CA PRO A 72 7.36 14.11 11.23
C PRO A 72 7.10 13.62 9.79
N LEU A 73 5.83 13.65 9.38
CA LEU A 73 5.45 13.34 8.01
C LEU A 73 6.17 14.28 7.04
N THR A 74 6.85 13.70 6.05
CA THR A 74 7.60 14.41 5.03
C THR A 74 6.75 14.66 3.79
N PRO A 75 7.14 15.57 2.88
CA PRO A 75 6.46 15.74 1.60
C PRO A 75 6.31 14.44 0.80
N ILE A 76 7.25 13.50 0.95
CA ILE A 76 7.19 12.18 0.29
C ILE A 76 6.09 11.29 0.90
N ASP A 77 5.86 11.33 2.22
CA ASP A 77 4.77 10.58 2.85
C ASP A 77 3.40 11.08 2.38
N TRP A 78 3.26 12.40 2.19
CA TRP A 78 2.08 13.00 1.57
C TRP A 78 1.90 12.55 0.12
N ALA A 79 2.97 12.59 -0.67
CA ALA A 79 2.95 12.14 -2.06
C ALA A 79 2.59 10.65 -2.19
N LEU A 80 3.14 9.79 -1.34
CA LEU A 80 2.81 8.35 -1.30
C LEU A 80 1.36 8.10 -0.89
N THR A 81 0.83 8.90 0.04
CA THR A 81 -0.59 8.84 0.41
C THR A 81 -1.49 9.27 -0.75
N CYS A 82 -1.08 10.29 -1.53
CA CYS A 82 -1.78 10.67 -2.76
C CYS A 82 -1.74 9.54 -3.79
N ALA A 83 -0.57 8.91 -3.99
CA ALA A 83 -0.42 7.79 -4.91
C ALA A 83 -1.30 6.60 -4.51
N LEU A 84 -1.39 6.29 -3.20
CA LEU A 84 -2.28 5.24 -2.69
C LEU A 84 -3.76 5.59 -2.93
N ASN A 85 -4.15 6.84 -2.65
CA ASN A 85 -5.49 7.32 -2.94
C ASN A 85 -5.85 7.13 -4.41
N ASP A 86 -4.96 7.58 -5.30
CA ASP A 86 -5.15 7.52 -6.74
C ASP A 86 -5.20 6.07 -7.23
N LEU A 87 -4.35 5.18 -6.68
CA LEU A 87 -4.34 3.76 -6.97
C LEU A 87 -5.67 3.09 -6.58
N ILE A 88 -6.21 3.38 -5.39
CA ILE A 88 -7.54 2.88 -4.99
C ILE A 88 -8.60 3.39 -5.98
N GLN A 89 -8.52 4.66 -6.37
CA GLN A 89 -9.45 5.28 -7.31
C GLN A 89 -9.39 4.67 -8.71
N VAL A 90 -8.26 4.10 -9.16
CA VAL A 90 -8.17 3.39 -10.45
C VAL A 90 -9.27 2.32 -10.58
N THR A 91 -9.78 1.77 -9.48
CA THR A 91 -10.81 0.73 -9.50
C THR A 91 -12.24 1.27 -9.27
N ASN A 92 -12.41 2.58 -9.14
CA ASN A 92 -13.69 3.23 -8.92
C ASN A 92 -14.50 3.32 -10.23
N HIS A 93 -15.68 2.72 -10.24
CA HIS A 93 -16.57 2.68 -11.40
C HIS A 93 -17.03 4.07 -11.88
N GLU A 94 -17.11 5.06 -10.99
CA GLU A 94 -17.51 6.43 -11.33
C GLU A 94 -16.47 7.21 -12.14
N LEU A 95 -15.22 6.73 -12.23
CA LEU A 95 -14.22 7.35 -13.10
C LEU A 95 -14.57 7.20 -14.59
N SER A 96 -15.33 6.16 -14.93
CA SER A 96 -15.77 5.88 -16.29
C SER A 96 -17.12 6.53 -16.60
N SER A 97 -17.10 7.40 -17.61
CA SER A 97 -18.27 7.75 -18.42
C SER A 97 -18.05 7.22 -19.83
N PHE A 98 -19.10 7.14 -20.65
CA PHE A 98 -19.01 6.65 -22.04
C PHE A 98 -17.88 7.33 -22.85
N ALA A 99 -17.54 8.59 -22.54
CA ALA A 99 -16.49 9.36 -23.22
C ALA A 99 -15.10 9.29 -22.55
N THR A 100 -14.92 8.54 -21.46
CA THR A 100 -13.73 8.67 -20.59
C THR A 100 -13.10 7.35 -20.16
N ARG A 101 -13.23 6.29 -20.97
CA ARG A 101 -12.69 4.95 -20.67
C ARG A 101 -11.18 4.94 -20.43
N GLY A 102 -10.42 5.85 -21.04
CA GLY A 102 -8.97 5.97 -20.84
C GLY A 102 -8.54 6.46 -19.45
N ARG A 103 -9.45 7.07 -18.67
CA ARG A 103 -9.08 7.71 -17.38
C ARG A 103 -8.50 6.76 -16.34
N HIS A 104 -8.87 5.47 -16.38
CA HIS A 104 -8.32 4.48 -15.47
C HIS A 104 -6.83 4.24 -15.76
N ALA A 105 -6.49 4.06 -17.05
CA ALA A 105 -5.11 3.91 -17.50
C ALA A 105 -4.32 5.19 -17.26
N ASP A 106 -4.86 6.36 -17.62
CA ASP A 106 -4.19 7.65 -17.40
C ASP A 106 -3.88 7.89 -15.90
N LEU A 107 -4.81 7.51 -15.01
CA LEU A 107 -4.61 7.63 -13.57
C LEU A 107 -3.56 6.63 -13.05
N LEU A 108 -3.58 5.40 -13.57
CA LEU A 108 -2.57 4.39 -13.22
C LEU A 108 -1.18 4.81 -13.70
N ASP A 109 -1.05 5.36 -14.90
CA ASP A 109 0.20 5.91 -15.44
C ASP A 109 0.69 7.08 -14.60
N ALA A 110 -0.22 7.94 -14.13
CA ALA A 110 0.09 8.99 -13.17
C ALA A 110 0.65 8.42 -11.85
N VAL A 111 0.06 7.34 -11.30
CA VAL A 111 0.58 6.67 -10.11
C VAL A 111 1.99 6.11 -10.38
N ARG A 112 2.19 5.41 -11.50
CA ARG A 112 3.50 4.85 -11.87
C ARG A 112 4.56 5.94 -12.03
N TYR A 113 4.22 7.03 -12.70
CA TYR A 113 5.10 8.19 -12.84
C TYR A 113 5.47 8.78 -11.47
N LEU A 114 4.48 8.97 -10.58
CA LEU A 114 4.71 9.49 -9.25
C LEU A 114 5.65 8.58 -8.44
N CYS A 115 5.44 7.25 -8.48
CA CYS A 115 6.33 6.29 -7.83
C CYS A 115 7.75 6.33 -8.40
N ALA A 116 7.90 6.50 -9.72
CA ALA A 116 9.19 6.54 -10.39
C ALA A 116 10.04 7.78 -10.02
N VAL A 117 9.40 8.88 -9.63
CA VAL A 117 10.12 10.12 -9.22
C VAL A 117 10.33 10.22 -7.71
N ILE A 118 9.74 9.33 -6.91
CA ILE A 118 9.95 9.31 -5.46
C ILE A 118 11.37 8.79 -5.17
N PRO A 119 12.19 9.55 -4.43
CA PRO A 119 13.56 9.12 -4.15
C PRO A 119 13.60 7.93 -3.19
N VAL A 120 14.68 7.15 -3.29
CA VAL A 120 15.05 6.19 -2.24
C VAL A 120 15.18 6.90 -0.90
N PRO A 121 14.81 6.27 0.24
CA PRO A 121 15.09 6.85 1.55
C PRO A 121 16.58 7.14 1.69
N ALA A 122 16.93 8.39 2.02
CA ALA A 122 18.33 8.81 2.17
C ALA A 122 18.93 8.29 3.48
N THR A 123 18.08 7.98 4.46
CA THR A 123 18.46 7.49 5.79
C THR A 123 17.60 6.29 6.20
N LEU A 124 18.11 5.52 7.17
CA LEU A 124 17.32 4.46 7.81
C LEU A 124 16.12 5.01 8.56
N GLU A 125 16.25 6.23 9.11
CA GLU A 125 15.17 6.92 9.81
C GLU A 125 14.00 7.21 8.87
N GLU A 126 14.28 7.66 7.64
CA GLU A 126 13.26 7.83 6.60
C GLU A 126 12.63 6.49 6.19
N ALA A 127 13.43 5.42 6.07
CA ALA A 127 12.91 4.10 5.74
C ALA A 127 11.95 3.58 6.83
N VAL A 128 12.31 3.74 8.12
CA VAL A 128 11.44 3.44 9.26
C VAL A 128 10.20 4.34 9.23
N GLY A 129 10.34 5.63 8.96
CA GLY A 129 9.23 6.58 8.86
C GLY A 129 8.21 6.19 7.79
N ARG A 130 8.67 5.77 6.60
CA ARG A 130 7.80 5.25 5.53
C ARG A 130 7.15 3.93 5.94
N HIS A 131 7.90 3.01 6.54
CA HIS A 131 7.34 1.76 7.04
C HIS A 131 6.25 1.97 8.08
N ALA A 132 6.52 2.82 9.07
CA ALA A 132 5.58 3.20 10.11
C ALA A 132 4.30 3.83 9.55
N THR A 133 4.39 4.42 8.35
CA THR A 133 3.27 5.06 7.69
C THR A 133 2.47 4.09 6.80
N PHE A 134 3.14 3.14 6.15
CA PHE A 134 2.53 2.32 5.07
C PHE A 134 2.52 0.82 5.33
N SER A 135 2.98 0.33 6.49
CA SER A 135 2.99 -1.11 6.82
C SER A 135 1.62 -1.78 6.70
N ARG A 136 0.54 -1.03 6.95
CA ARG A 136 -0.84 -1.53 6.93
C ARG A 136 -1.56 -1.37 5.59
N ALA A 137 -0.91 -0.85 4.55
CA ALA A 137 -1.60 -0.54 3.29
C ALA A 137 -2.19 -1.78 2.61
N LEU A 138 -1.54 -2.95 2.72
CA LEU A 138 -2.08 -4.21 2.19
C LEU A 138 -3.20 -4.81 3.05
N GLU A 139 -3.46 -4.28 4.26
CA GLU A 139 -4.64 -4.63 5.06
C GLU A 139 -5.91 -3.94 4.55
N LEU A 140 -5.79 -2.96 3.64
CA LEU A 140 -6.93 -2.27 3.08
C LEU A 140 -7.85 -3.25 2.33
N THR A 141 -9.12 -3.19 2.70
CA THR A 141 -10.19 -3.91 2.05
C THR A 141 -11.29 -2.94 1.63
N ARG A 142 -11.93 -3.23 0.49
CA ARG A 142 -13.11 -2.56 0.00
C ARG A 142 -14.31 -3.47 0.24
N GLU A 143 -15.35 -2.96 0.89
CA GLU A 143 -16.62 -3.68 0.98
C GLU A 143 -17.42 -3.45 -0.31
N ASP A 144 -17.53 -4.51 -1.10
CA ASP A 144 -18.37 -4.53 -2.30
C ASP A 144 -19.73 -5.14 -1.95
N GLN A 145 -20.78 -4.63 -2.59
CA GLN A 145 -22.14 -5.14 -2.43
C GLN A 145 -22.72 -5.52 -3.78
N GLN A 146 -23.13 -6.77 -3.92
CA GLN A 146 -23.94 -7.22 -5.05
C GLN A 146 -25.40 -7.25 -4.61
N VAL A 147 -26.24 -6.51 -5.32
CA VAL A 147 -27.69 -6.50 -5.11
C VAL A 147 -28.35 -7.22 -6.26
N SER A 148 -29.07 -8.30 -5.99
CA SER A 148 -29.88 -9.03 -6.99
C SER A 148 -31.35 -8.99 -6.64
N TRP A 149 -32.20 -8.98 -7.66
CA TRP A 149 -33.66 -8.98 -7.57
C TRP A 149 -34.26 -9.71 -8.78
N TRP A 150 -35.58 -9.89 -8.80
CA TRP A 150 -36.24 -10.74 -9.80
C TRP A 150 -36.04 -10.36 -11.28
N THR A 151 -35.63 -9.12 -11.59
CA THR A 151 -35.35 -8.65 -12.97
C THR A 151 -33.88 -8.40 -13.26
N GLY A 152 -32.96 -8.58 -12.31
CA GLY A 152 -31.55 -8.30 -12.58
C GLY A 152 -30.66 -8.25 -11.34
N SER A 153 -29.44 -7.77 -11.55
CA SER A 153 -28.50 -7.49 -10.47
C SER A 153 -27.67 -6.25 -10.79
N ASP A 154 -27.10 -5.66 -9.75
CA ASP A 154 -26.17 -4.53 -9.82
C ASP A 154 -25.05 -4.69 -8.79
N HIS A 155 -23.89 -4.08 -9.06
CA HIS A 155 -22.68 -4.22 -8.24
C HIS A 155 -22.17 -2.85 -7.79
N PHE A 156 -22.07 -2.67 -6.48
CA PHE A 156 -21.62 -1.44 -5.85
C PHE A 156 -20.23 -1.68 -5.25
N ARG A 157 -19.23 -0.93 -5.72
CA ARG A 157 -17.83 -1.10 -5.34
C ARG A 157 -17.41 -0.09 -4.30
N GLY A 158 -17.33 -0.49 -3.03
CA GLY A 158 -17.03 0.44 -1.94
C GLY A 158 -18.09 1.51 -1.71
N GLN A 159 -19.30 1.29 -2.21
CA GLN A 159 -20.42 2.23 -2.11
C GLN A 159 -21.68 1.53 -1.58
N GLU A 160 -22.51 2.29 -0.88
CA GLU A 160 -23.81 1.80 -0.47
C GLU A 160 -24.78 1.79 -1.67
N PRO A 161 -25.55 0.69 -1.85
CA PRO A 161 -26.59 0.66 -2.85
C PRO A 161 -27.66 1.75 -2.59
N PRO A 162 -28.19 2.41 -3.63
CA PRO A 162 -29.29 3.34 -3.49
C PRO A 162 -30.49 2.71 -2.76
N SER A 163 -31.05 3.40 -1.77
CA SER A 163 -32.18 2.93 -0.95
C SER A 163 -33.38 2.43 -1.77
N ARG A 164 -33.62 3.04 -2.94
CA ARG A 164 -34.67 2.64 -3.89
C ARG A 164 -34.52 1.21 -4.44
N LEU A 165 -33.30 0.68 -4.53
CA LEU A 165 -33.05 -0.70 -4.97
C LEU A 165 -33.30 -1.70 -3.85
N LEU A 166 -33.22 -1.24 -2.61
CA LEU A 166 -33.48 -2.04 -1.40
C LEU A 166 -34.97 -2.04 -1.00
N ALA A 167 -35.80 -1.22 -1.67
CA ALA A 167 -37.22 -1.11 -1.39
C ALA A 167 -38.01 -2.37 -1.82
N TRP A 168 -39.01 -2.73 -1.01
CA TRP A 168 -39.92 -3.86 -1.20
C TRP A 168 -39.22 -5.24 -1.33
N PRO A 169 -38.37 -5.63 -0.36
CA PRO A 169 -37.58 -6.84 -0.45
C PRO A 169 -38.43 -8.10 -0.65
N GLY A 170 -39.62 -8.17 -0.03
CA GLY A 170 -40.53 -9.32 -0.15
C GLY A 170 -41.29 -9.42 -1.47
N LEU A 171 -41.48 -8.30 -2.20
CA LEU A 171 -42.13 -8.32 -3.52
C LEU A 171 -41.11 -8.51 -4.64
N ARG A 172 -39.89 -7.99 -4.46
CA ARG A 172 -38.85 -7.97 -5.49
C ARG A 172 -37.78 -9.06 -5.30
N ASN A 173 -37.89 -9.88 -4.25
CA ASN A 173 -36.89 -10.89 -3.88
C ASN A 173 -35.47 -10.31 -3.85
N VAL A 174 -35.30 -9.19 -3.16
CA VAL A 174 -34.01 -8.49 -3.10
C VAL A 174 -33.05 -9.28 -2.21
N ARG A 175 -31.88 -9.64 -2.75
CA ARG A 175 -30.78 -10.27 -2.02
C ARG A 175 -29.54 -9.39 -2.11
N ILE A 176 -28.90 -9.18 -0.97
CA ILE A 176 -27.64 -8.43 -0.86
C ILE A 176 -26.55 -9.40 -0.45
N THR A 177 -25.48 -9.46 -1.23
CA THR A 177 -24.25 -10.18 -0.88
C THR A 177 -23.16 -9.16 -0.66
N LYS A 178 -22.55 -9.16 0.52
CA LYS A 178 -21.39 -8.33 0.85
C LYS A 178 -20.11 -9.13 0.68
N THR A 179 -19.07 -8.51 0.14
CA THR A 179 -17.77 -9.15 -0.06
C THR A 179 -16.65 -8.16 0.26
N LEU A 180 -15.68 -8.60 1.06
CA LEU A 180 -14.47 -7.83 1.32
C LEU A 180 -13.44 -8.15 0.25
N VAL A 181 -13.03 -7.13 -0.51
CA VAL A 181 -12.04 -7.24 -1.60
C VAL A 181 -10.74 -6.58 -1.14
N ARG A 182 -9.64 -7.32 -1.11
CA ARG A 182 -8.34 -6.80 -0.69
C ARG A 182 -7.77 -5.85 -1.74
N LEU A 183 -6.85 -4.96 -1.35
CA LEU A 183 -6.20 -4.01 -2.24
C LEU A 183 -5.61 -4.66 -3.50
N ALA A 184 -4.96 -5.81 -3.37
CA ALA A 184 -4.37 -6.55 -4.50
C ALA A 184 -5.41 -7.14 -5.47
N ASP A 185 -6.66 -7.30 -5.01
CA ASP A 185 -7.74 -7.94 -5.77
C ASP A 185 -8.73 -6.91 -6.35
N MET A 186 -8.57 -5.60 -6.04
CA MET A 186 -9.56 -4.57 -6.38
C MET A 186 -9.76 -4.34 -7.89
N ALA A 187 -8.75 -4.68 -8.71
CA ALA A 187 -8.84 -4.59 -10.17
C ALA A 187 -9.67 -5.71 -10.80
N THR A 188 -9.98 -6.78 -10.06
CA THR A 188 -10.80 -7.89 -10.55
C THR A 188 -12.15 -7.37 -11.06
N GLY A 189 -12.38 -7.53 -12.36
CA GLY A 189 -13.59 -7.07 -13.04
C GLY A 189 -13.71 -5.54 -13.22
N ALA A 190 -12.69 -4.75 -12.89
CA ALA A 190 -12.63 -3.32 -13.20
C ALA A 190 -12.33 -3.06 -14.69
N ALA A 191 -12.54 -1.82 -15.12
CA ALA A 191 -12.22 -1.37 -16.48
C ALA A 191 -10.72 -1.02 -16.65
N ILE A 192 -9.85 -1.84 -16.05
CA ILE A 192 -8.39 -1.72 -16.12
C ILE A 192 -7.81 -3.14 -16.20
N ASP A 193 -6.68 -3.27 -16.89
CA ASP A 193 -5.95 -4.53 -16.88
C ASP A 193 -5.40 -4.84 -15.47
N GLU A 194 -5.56 -6.10 -15.07
CA GLU A 194 -5.23 -6.52 -13.71
C GLU A 194 -3.71 -6.61 -13.49
N GLU A 195 -2.96 -6.99 -14.51
CA GLU A 195 -1.49 -7.04 -14.44
C GLU A 195 -0.91 -5.62 -14.39
N ASP A 196 -1.45 -4.69 -15.17
CA ASP A 196 -1.07 -3.29 -15.11
C ASP A 196 -1.34 -2.68 -13.73
N TYR A 197 -2.53 -2.95 -13.15
CA TYR A 197 -2.84 -2.48 -11.80
C TYR A 197 -1.86 -3.05 -10.76
N LEU A 198 -1.56 -4.35 -10.83
CA LEU A 198 -0.60 -4.99 -9.93
C LEU A 198 0.82 -4.45 -10.12
N ALA A 199 1.21 -4.11 -11.34
CA ALA A 199 2.49 -3.45 -11.59
C ALA A 199 2.53 -2.04 -10.96
N GLY A 200 1.43 -1.29 -11.02
CA GLY A 200 1.28 -0.01 -10.31
C GLY A 200 1.34 -0.14 -8.79
N LEU A 201 0.63 -1.12 -8.23
CA LEU A 201 0.69 -1.45 -6.79
C LEU A 201 2.09 -1.90 -6.36
N GLY A 202 2.77 -2.71 -7.19
CA GLY A 202 4.15 -3.13 -6.95
C GLY A 202 5.11 -1.94 -6.93
N ALA A 203 4.98 -1.00 -7.88
CA ALA A 203 5.77 0.23 -7.90
C ALA A 203 5.51 1.10 -6.66
N TRP A 204 4.27 1.18 -6.19
CA TRP A 204 3.94 1.91 -4.96
C TRP A 204 4.53 1.26 -3.71
N LEU A 205 4.44 -0.07 -3.58
CA LEU A 205 5.02 -0.81 -2.47
C LEU A 205 6.54 -0.61 -2.39
N ALA A 206 7.22 -0.64 -3.53
CA ALA A 206 8.66 -0.43 -3.61
C ALA A 206 9.11 0.91 -2.99
N CYS A 207 8.28 1.95 -3.03
CA CYS A 207 8.62 3.24 -2.42
C CYS A 207 8.67 3.24 -0.88
N SER A 208 8.12 2.20 -0.23
CA SER A 208 8.28 1.90 1.20
C SER A 208 9.05 0.57 1.36
N PRO A 209 10.39 0.58 1.19
CA PRO A 209 11.16 -0.65 1.00
C PRO A 209 11.08 -1.63 2.17
N LEU A 210 10.95 -1.14 3.41
CA LEU A 210 10.74 -2.01 4.58
C LEU A 210 9.36 -2.66 4.57
N SER A 211 8.29 -1.94 4.17
CA SER A 211 6.96 -2.54 4.04
C SER A 211 6.90 -3.55 2.90
N ASP A 212 7.61 -3.27 1.80
CA ASP A 212 7.74 -4.18 0.67
C ASP A 212 8.43 -5.49 1.08
N LEU A 213 9.58 -5.39 1.76
CA LEU A 213 10.32 -6.55 2.28
C LEU A 213 9.52 -7.30 3.35
N ALA A 214 8.92 -6.59 4.31
CA ALA A 214 8.08 -7.19 5.35
C ALA A 214 6.92 -8.01 4.78
N THR A 215 6.43 -7.66 3.59
CA THR A 215 5.33 -8.35 2.92
C THR A 215 5.79 -9.15 1.72
N ALA A 216 7.08 -9.51 1.61
CA ALA A 216 7.62 -10.22 0.46
C ALA A 216 6.97 -11.60 0.23
N TYR A 217 6.42 -12.21 1.28
CA TYR A 217 5.66 -13.46 1.22
C TYR A 217 4.27 -13.33 0.56
N ARG A 218 3.84 -12.11 0.20
CA ARG A 218 2.55 -11.87 -0.44
C ARG A 218 2.46 -12.58 -1.79
N LYS A 219 1.27 -13.04 -2.13
CA LYS A 219 1.01 -13.69 -3.44
C LYS A 219 0.97 -12.69 -4.59
N ARG A 220 0.37 -11.50 -4.36
CA ARG A 220 0.12 -10.48 -5.38
C ARG A 220 0.18 -9.06 -4.77
N PRO A 221 0.77 -8.07 -5.46
CA PRO A 221 1.74 -8.27 -6.55
C PRO A 221 2.94 -9.05 -6.02
N ARG A 222 3.57 -9.89 -6.85
CA ARG A 222 4.77 -10.63 -6.42
C ARG A 222 5.86 -9.63 -6.00
N PHE A 223 6.66 -10.01 -5.02
CA PHE A 223 7.83 -9.22 -4.64
C PHE A 223 8.77 -9.06 -5.83
N ALA A 224 9.30 -7.85 -5.99
CA ALA A 224 10.30 -7.53 -6.98
C ALA A 224 11.37 -6.64 -6.35
N TRP A 225 12.64 -7.03 -6.49
CA TRP A 225 13.75 -6.17 -6.11
C TRP A 225 13.70 -4.86 -6.89
N SER A 226 13.72 -3.76 -6.16
CA SER A 226 13.72 -2.41 -6.70
C SER A 226 14.98 -1.68 -6.23
N GLN A 227 15.26 -0.53 -6.83
CA GLN A 227 16.34 0.33 -6.35
C GLN A 227 16.16 0.70 -4.87
N HIS A 228 14.92 0.86 -4.40
CA HIS A 228 14.62 1.18 -3.00
C HIS A 228 15.00 0.04 -2.05
N THR A 229 14.59 -1.20 -2.37
CA THR A 229 14.88 -2.35 -1.50
C THR A 229 16.35 -2.73 -1.55
N VAL A 230 16.98 -2.71 -2.73
CA VAL A 230 18.42 -2.95 -2.89
C VAL A 230 19.25 -1.89 -2.14
N SER A 231 18.93 -0.60 -2.28
CA SER A 231 19.66 0.47 -1.59
C SER A 231 19.57 0.35 -0.06
N LEU A 232 18.46 -0.15 0.46
CA LEU A 232 18.27 -0.35 1.89
C LEU A 232 19.16 -1.50 2.40
N VAL A 233 19.10 -2.67 1.75
CA VAL A 233 19.86 -3.87 2.19
C VAL A 233 21.36 -3.78 1.86
N ALA A 234 21.78 -2.81 1.05
CA ALA A 234 23.19 -2.54 0.75
C ALA A 234 24.05 -2.24 1.98
N THR A 235 23.45 -1.87 3.10
CA THR A 235 24.15 -1.58 4.35
C THR A 235 23.86 -2.65 5.39
N VAL A 236 24.80 -2.91 6.31
CA VAL A 236 24.61 -3.86 7.41
C VAL A 236 23.41 -3.48 8.27
N ALA A 237 23.29 -2.20 8.62
CA ALA A 237 22.20 -1.71 9.46
C ALA A 237 20.83 -1.81 8.74
N GLY A 238 20.77 -1.50 7.44
CA GLY A 238 19.55 -1.66 6.65
C GLY A 238 19.15 -3.11 6.43
N SER A 239 20.11 -4.01 6.18
CA SER A 239 19.86 -5.46 6.12
C SER A 239 19.31 -6.00 7.44
N ASN A 240 19.91 -5.64 8.58
CA ASN A 240 19.40 -6.06 9.90
C ASN A 240 17.99 -5.55 10.16
N LEU A 241 17.68 -4.32 9.73
CA LEU A 241 16.34 -3.75 9.87
C LEU A 241 15.32 -4.48 8.98
N ALA A 242 15.70 -4.82 7.74
CA ALA A 242 14.88 -5.62 6.84
C ALA A 242 14.57 -7.01 7.41
N LEU A 243 15.58 -7.70 7.95
CA LEU A 243 15.38 -9.01 8.60
C LEU A 243 14.39 -8.92 9.76
N ARG A 244 14.48 -7.88 10.60
CA ARG A 244 13.50 -7.63 11.68
C ARG A 244 12.10 -7.38 11.14
N ALA A 245 11.97 -6.59 10.07
CA ALA A 245 10.68 -6.30 9.47
C ALA A 245 10.02 -7.56 8.89
N ILE A 246 10.80 -8.44 8.26
CA ILE A 246 10.34 -9.74 7.76
C ILE A 246 9.93 -10.66 8.91
N SER A 247 10.79 -10.83 9.92
CA SER A 247 10.49 -11.66 11.11
C SER A 247 9.21 -11.19 11.81
N HIS A 248 9.09 -9.88 12.06
CA HIS A 248 7.93 -9.31 12.73
C HIS A 248 6.64 -9.50 11.92
N ALA A 249 6.67 -9.31 10.60
CA ALA A 249 5.50 -9.47 9.75
C ALA A 249 5.12 -10.95 9.48
N ALA A 250 6.13 -11.83 9.45
CA ALA A 250 5.91 -13.27 9.46
C ALA A 250 5.27 -13.70 10.78
N ASN A 251 5.43 -12.95 11.87
CA ASN A 251 4.94 -13.32 13.21
C ASN A 251 5.42 -14.72 13.60
N ASP A 252 6.70 -14.97 13.33
CA ASP A 252 7.40 -16.25 13.52
C ASP A 252 6.74 -17.45 12.79
N ASP A 253 5.92 -17.19 11.76
CA ASP A 253 5.36 -18.19 10.85
C ASP A 253 6.43 -18.65 9.84
N PRO A 254 6.94 -19.89 9.95
CA PRO A 254 8.01 -20.38 9.08
C PRO A 254 7.60 -20.47 7.61
N ASP A 255 6.32 -20.71 7.32
CA ASP A 255 5.81 -20.81 5.95
C ASP A 255 5.86 -19.43 5.26
N ARG A 256 5.60 -18.35 6.01
CA ARG A 256 5.74 -16.98 5.49
C ARG A 256 7.20 -16.61 5.29
N ALA A 257 8.08 -16.99 6.21
CA ALA A 257 9.51 -16.76 6.05
C ALA A 257 10.04 -17.48 4.79
N GLU A 258 9.65 -18.73 4.57
CA GLU A 258 9.98 -19.50 3.37
C GLU A 258 9.45 -18.84 2.09
N ALA A 259 8.16 -18.49 2.07
CA ALA A 259 7.56 -17.82 0.92
C ALA A 259 8.24 -16.46 0.60
N ALA A 260 8.72 -15.74 1.61
CA ALA A 260 9.50 -14.52 1.40
C ALA A 260 10.87 -14.81 0.77
N VAL A 261 11.60 -15.81 1.25
CA VAL A 261 12.89 -16.25 0.68
C VAL A 261 12.70 -16.64 -0.79
N ASP A 262 11.72 -17.49 -1.08
CA ASP A 262 11.42 -17.96 -2.45
C ASP A 262 11.11 -16.79 -3.38
N ALA A 263 10.28 -15.84 -2.94
CA ALA A 263 9.93 -14.67 -3.72
C ALA A 263 11.14 -13.76 -3.98
N MET A 264 12.01 -13.57 -2.98
CA MET A 264 13.24 -12.79 -3.11
C MET A 264 14.26 -13.44 -4.04
N GLN A 265 14.45 -14.76 -3.96
CA GLN A 265 15.35 -15.52 -4.85
C GLN A 265 14.83 -15.51 -6.29
N ALA A 266 13.53 -15.77 -6.48
CA ALA A 266 12.90 -15.73 -7.80
C ALA A 266 13.03 -14.33 -8.44
N SER A 267 12.87 -13.26 -7.66
CA SER A 267 13.10 -11.91 -8.15
C SER A 267 14.57 -11.59 -8.37
N ALA A 268 15.50 -12.13 -7.57
CA ALA A 268 16.93 -11.87 -7.76
C ALA A 268 17.43 -12.45 -9.09
N ALA A 269 16.86 -13.59 -9.50
CA ALA A 269 17.15 -14.25 -10.77
C ALA A 269 16.68 -13.45 -12.00
N THR A 270 15.75 -12.51 -11.85
CA THR A 270 15.31 -11.63 -12.96
C THR A 270 16.13 -10.35 -13.07
N LEU A 271 16.96 -10.03 -12.06
CA LEU A 271 17.89 -8.91 -12.15
C LEU A 271 19.02 -9.25 -13.12
N GLY A 272 19.39 -8.28 -13.97
CA GLY A 272 20.58 -8.41 -14.81
C GLY A 272 21.85 -8.59 -13.97
N GLU A 273 22.89 -9.16 -14.58
CA GLU A 273 24.19 -9.34 -13.92
C GLU A 273 24.73 -8.01 -13.39
N GLY A 274 25.08 -7.96 -12.11
CA GLY A 274 25.58 -6.73 -11.48
C GLY A 274 25.58 -6.74 -9.96
N ALA A 275 25.95 -5.61 -9.37
CA ALA A 275 26.01 -5.45 -7.92
C ALA A 275 24.65 -5.65 -7.24
N ALA A 276 23.56 -5.20 -7.88
CA ALA A 276 22.19 -5.36 -7.37
C ALA A 276 21.78 -6.85 -7.29
N SER A 277 22.04 -7.62 -8.35
CA SER A 277 21.75 -9.08 -8.36
C SER A 277 22.55 -9.82 -7.30
N LYS A 278 23.86 -9.53 -7.17
CA LYS A 278 24.71 -10.13 -6.12
C LYS A 278 24.22 -9.83 -4.71
N MET A 279 23.84 -8.58 -4.46
CA MET A 279 23.35 -8.13 -3.16
C MET A 279 21.99 -8.74 -2.81
N ALA A 280 21.08 -8.80 -3.78
CA ALA A 280 19.79 -9.47 -3.64
C ALA A 280 19.95 -10.96 -3.32
N GLY A 281 20.87 -11.65 -4.04
CA GLY A 281 21.21 -13.05 -3.78
C GLY A 281 21.79 -13.27 -2.39
N GLN A 282 22.78 -12.47 -2.00
CA GLN A 282 23.40 -12.54 -0.67
C GLN A 282 22.39 -12.32 0.46
N PHE A 283 21.50 -11.33 0.31
CA PHE A 283 20.47 -11.07 1.31
C PHE A 283 19.48 -12.23 1.43
N ALA A 284 19.07 -12.83 0.29
CA ALA A 284 18.19 -13.99 0.31
C ALA A 284 18.86 -15.22 0.97
N GLU A 285 20.14 -15.45 0.72
CA GLU A 285 20.94 -16.49 1.40
C GLU A 285 21.03 -16.24 2.92
N TRP A 286 21.26 -14.99 3.34
CA TRP A 286 21.27 -14.63 4.77
C TRP A 286 19.92 -14.85 5.44
N LEU A 287 18.82 -14.49 4.77
CA LEU A 287 17.47 -14.71 5.28
C LEU A 287 17.18 -16.22 5.43
N ASP A 288 17.60 -17.04 4.46
CA ASP A 288 17.48 -18.49 4.54
C ASP A 288 18.27 -19.07 5.73
N GLN A 289 19.49 -18.58 5.98
CA GLN A 289 20.26 -18.96 7.17
C GLN A 289 19.57 -18.53 8.48
N ALA A 290 19.00 -17.32 8.52
CA ALA A 290 18.28 -16.80 9.68
C ALA A 290 17.01 -17.61 10.00
N LYS A 291 16.30 -18.09 8.96
CA LYS A 291 15.12 -18.96 9.11
C LYS A 291 15.44 -20.22 9.92
N HIS A 292 16.59 -20.86 9.66
CA HIS A 292 17.00 -22.05 10.40
C HIS A 292 17.18 -21.75 11.89
N HIS A 293 17.71 -20.57 12.22
CA HIS A 293 17.88 -20.16 13.61
C HIS A 293 16.54 -19.87 14.32
N TRP A 294 15.54 -19.31 13.61
CA TRP A 294 14.21 -19.08 14.17
C TRP A 294 13.49 -20.39 14.52
N ALA A 295 13.65 -21.43 13.71
CA ALA A 295 13.05 -22.75 13.96
C ALA A 295 13.62 -23.48 15.18
N GLU A 296 14.82 -23.12 15.65
CA GLU A 296 15.46 -23.76 16.82
C GLU A 296 15.09 -23.08 18.15
N VAL A 297 14.61 -21.83 18.11
CA VAL A 297 14.40 -20.98 19.30
C VAL A 297 12.91 -20.83 19.68
N GLY A 298 11.99 -21.11 18.74
CA GLY A 298 10.53 -21.09 18.96
C GLY A 298 9.98 -22.44 19.40
#